data_AF-A0A3D0KF71-F1
#
_entry.id   AF-A0A3D0KF71-F1
#
_cell.length_a   1.000
_cell.length_b   1.000
_cell.length_c   1.000
_cell.angle_alpha   90.00
_cell.angle_beta   90.00
_cell.angle_gamma   90.00
#
_symmetry.space_group_name_H-M   'P 1'
#
loop_
_entity.id
_entity.type
_entity.pdbx_description
1 polymer ?
#
loop_
_entity_poly.entity_id
_entity_poly.type
_entity_poly.pdbx_seq_one_letter_code
_entity_poly.pdbx_strand_id
1 'polypeptide(L)' 'MLWLNHRVYVVYLSSYSPEFNLIEILWRKVRHQWLPLTAYESFHSLRHHVHEVLLGYGSKYRIFV' A
#
# COMPACT_ATOMS: atom_id res chain seq x y z
N MET A 1 -11.52 3.98 24.88
CA MET A 1 -11.98 2.59 25.05
C MET A 1 -13.02 2.12 24.02
N LEU A 2 -13.61 3.00 23.19
CA LEU A 2 -14.57 2.59 22.13
C LEU A 2 -14.06 1.51 21.16
N TRP A 3 -12.78 1.56 20.77
CA TRP A 3 -12.20 0.63 19.77
C TRP A 3 -12.11 -0.83 20.25
N LEU A 4 -11.87 -1.05 21.55
CA LEU A 4 -11.80 -2.40 22.12
C LEU A 4 -13.15 -3.11 22.09
N ASN A 5 -14.25 -2.37 22.22
CA ASN A 5 -15.61 -2.92 22.11
C ASN A 5 -15.93 -3.42 20.69
N HIS A 6 -15.21 -2.92 19.69
CA HIS A 6 -15.28 -3.40 18.29
C HIS A 6 -14.22 -4.47 17.98
N ARG A 7 -13.49 -4.98 18.98
CA ARG A 7 -12.36 -5.91 18.82
C ARG A 7 -11.25 -5.35 17.92
N VAL A 8 -11.09 -4.02 17.89
CA VAL A 8 -10.00 -3.35 17.18
C VAL A 8 -8.86 -3.11 18.15
N TYR A 9 -7.69 -3.64 17.82
CA TYR A 9 -6.45 -3.44 18.56
C TYR A 9 -5.58 -2.42 17.83
N VAL A 10 -5.19 -1.37 18.53
CA VAL A 10 -4.25 -0.37 17.99
C VAL A 10 -2.84 -0.88 18.25
N VAL A 11 -2.11 -1.15 17.18
CA VAL A 11 -0.68 -1.50 17.25
C VAL A 11 0.12 -0.20 17.33
N TYR A 12 1.04 -0.13 18.31
CA TYR A 12 1.95 0.99 18.40
C TYR A 12 2.96 0.94 17.25
N LEU A 13 3.10 2.07 16.56
CA LEU A 13 4.14 2.30 15.55
C LEU A 13 4.97 3.48 16.05
N SER A 14 6.29 3.30 16.10
CA SER A 14 7.20 4.38 16.49
C SER A 14 7.15 5.53 15.49
N SER A 15 7.32 6.75 16.00
CA SER A 15 7.40 7.96 15.17
C SER A 15 8.58 7.88 14.20
N TYR A 16 8.41 8.39 12.98
CA TYR A 16 9.45 8.45 11.95
C TYR A 16 10.09 7.10 11.59
N SER A 17 9.33 6.02 11.71
CA SER A 17 9.75 4.66 11.39
C SER A 17 9.05 4.10 10.14
N PRO A 18 9.24 4.73 8.96
CA PRO A 18 8.57 4.32 7.72
C PRO A 18 8.92 2.89 7.31
N GLU A 19 10.09 2.39 7.70
CA GLU A 19 10.54 1.01 7.48
C GLU A 19 9.76 -0.04 8.29
N PHE A 20 9.09 0.36 9.37
CA PHE A 20 8.21 -0.53 10.15
C PHE A 20 6.74 -0.38 9.76
N ASN A 21 6.42 0.57 8.88
CA ASN A 21 5.07 0.81 8.39
C ASN A 21 4.80 0.02 7.11
N LEU A 22 4.07 -1.09 7.22
CA LEU A 22 3.78 -1.98 6.09
C LEU A 22 3.08 -1.26 4.92
N ILE A 23 2.20 -0.30 5.20
CA ILE A 23 1.51 0.45 4.13
C ILE A 23 2.48 1.35 3.36
N GLU A 24 3.53 1.88 4.00
CA GLU A 24 4.54 2.69 3.33
C GLU A 24 5.44 1.84 2.44
N ILE A 25 5.84 0.65 2.92
CA ILE A 25 6.58 -0.33 2.12
C ILE A 25 5.77 -0.70 0.86
N LEU A 26 4.48 -0.97 1.03
CA LEU A 26 3.58 -1.25 -0.09
C LEU A 26 3.55 -0.09 -1.10
N TRP A 27 3.30 1.13 -0.64
CA TRP A 27 3.24 2.29 -1.54
C TRP A 27 4.56 2.60 -2.23
N ARG A 28 5.70 2.35 -1.57
CA ARG A 28 7.02 2.47 -2.20
C ARG A 28 7.16 1.50 -3.36
N LYS A 29 6.69 0.25 -3.22
CA LYS A 29 6.70 -0.75 -4.30
C LYS A 29 5.74 -0.37 -5.43
N VAL A 30 4.52 0.03 -5.10
CA VAL A 30 3.53 0.49 -6.08
C VAL A 30 4.11 1.62 -6.95
N ARG A 31 4.61 2.68 -6.32
CA ARG A 31 5.08 3.88 -7.04
C ARG A 31 6.33 3.64 -7.87
N HIS A 32 7.31 2.92 -7.33
CA HIS A 32 8.65 2.87 -7.93
C HIS A 32 8.93 1.59 -8.74
N GLN A 33 8.13 0.53 -8.56
CA GLN A 33 8.41 -0.77 -9.18
C GLN A 33 7.26 -1.31 -10.01
N TRP A 34 6.00 -1.07 -9.60
CA TRP A 34 4.86 -1.78 -10.19
C TRP A 34 4.00 -0.94 -11.11
N LEU A 35 3.97 0.38 -10.95
CA LEU A 35 3.26 1.26 -11.86
C LEU A 35 4.10 1.57 -13.11
N PRO A 36 3.57 1.34 -14.33
CA PRO A 36 4.21 1.78 -15.55
C PRO A 36 4.14 3.31 -15.67
N LEU A 37 5.01 3.91 -16.49
CA LEU A 37 5.00 5.37 -16.73
C LEU A 37 3.67 5.85 -17.32
N THR A 38 3.01 5.03 -18.14
CA THR A 38 1.68 5.30 -18.71
C THR A 38 0.59 5.46 -17.65
N ALA A 39 0.79 4.94 -16.44
CA ALA A 39 -0.12 5.17 -15.34
C ALA A 39 -0.19 6.66 -14.94
N TYR A 40 0.85 7.45 -15.20
CA TYR A 40 0.93 8.86 -14.80
C TYR A 40 0.36 9.84 -15.83
N GLU A 41 -0.17 9.35 -16.95
CA GLU A 41 -0.72 10.20 -18.03
C GLU A 41 -1.99 10.96 -17.62
N SER A 42 -2.78 10.40 -16.72
CA SER A 42 -3.98 11.05 -16.16
C SER A 42 -4.33 10.48 -14.81
N PHE A 43 -5.11 11.23 -14.02
CA PHE A 43 -5.63 10.72 -12.75
C PHE A 43 -6.48 9.45 -12.94
N HIS A 44 -7.24 9.38 -14.04
CA HIS A 44 -8.04 8.21 -14.37
C HIS A 44 -7.15 6.98 -14.63
N SER A 45 -6.12 7.14 -15.48
CA SER A 45 -5.13 6.08 -15.75
C SER A 45 -4.42 5.64 -14.46
N LEU A 46 -4.01 6.59 -13.62
CA LEU A 46 -3.35 6.31 -12.36
C LEU A 46 -4.23 5.48 -11.45
N ARG A 47 -5.49 5.89 -11.25
CA ARG A 47 -6.46 5.18 -10.43
C ARG A 47 -6.68 3.76 -10.95
N HIS A 48 -6.83 3.60 -12.26
CA HIS A 48 -7.03 2.29 -12.87
C HIS A 48 -5.83 1.36 -12.62
N HIS A 49 -4.61 1.81 -12.91
CA HIS A 49 -3.41 1.01 -12.70
C HIS A 49 -3.16 0.69 -11.22
N VAL A 50 -3.38 1.65 -10.32
CA VAL A 50 -3.28 1.40 -8.87
C VAL A 50 -4.28 0.33 -8.44
N HIS A 51 -5.52 0.39 -8.92
CA HIS A 51 -6.54 -0.61 -8.61
C HIS A 51 -6.13 -2.01 -9.08
N GLU A 52 -5.64 -2.13 -10.32
CA GLU A 52 -5.12 -3.39 -10.87
C GLU A 52 -3.95 -3.95 -10.05
N VAL A 53 -3.01 -3.08 -9.64
CA VAL A 53 -1.88 -3.50 -8.81
C VAL A 53 -2.35 -4.00 -7.45
N LEU A 54 -3.30 -3.31 -6.81
CA LEU A 54 -3.85 -3.71 -5.52
C LEU A 54 -4.66 -5.00 -5.61
N LEU A 55 -5.44 -5.20 -6.68
CA LEU A 55 -6.15 -6.47 -6.95
C LEU A 55 -5.19 -7.63 -7.19
N GLY A 56 -4.05 -7.37 -7.84
CA GLY A 56 -3.00 -8.36 -8.09
C GLY A 56 -2.06 -8.60 -6.90
N TYR A 57 -2.23 -7.87 -5.79
CA TYR A 57 -1.36 -8.00 -4.62
C TYR A 57 -1.51 -9.38 -3.96
N GLY A 58 -0.39 -9.99 -3.57
CA GLY A 58 -0.33 -11.36 -3.04
C GLY A 58 -0.24 -12.46 -4.11
N SER A 59 -0.55 -12.16 -5.38
CA SER A 59 -0.35 -13.07 -6.51
C SER A 59 0.74 -12.56 -7.44
N LYS A 60 0.40 -11.63 -8.33
CA LYS A 60 1.30 -11.02 -9.32
C LYS A 60 2.30 -10.06 -8.68
N TYR A 61 1.86 -9.33 -7.66
CA TYR A 61 2.70 -8.37 -6.93
C TYR A 61 2.96 -8.87 -5.52
N ARG A 62 4.23 -9.17 -5.21
CA ARG A 62 4.64 -9.69 -3.90
C ARG A 62 5.80 -8.88 -3.35
N ILE A 63 5.74 -8.63 -2.04
CA ILE A 63 6.86 -8.08 -1.28
C ILE A 63 7.57 -9.26 -0.65
N PHE A 64 8.78 -9.53 -1.10
CA PHE A 64 9.68 -10.43 -0.40
C PHE A 64 10.43 -9.58 0.61
N VAL A 65 10.18 -9.85 1.89
CA VAL A 65 10.89 -9.27 3.04
C VAL A 65 11.91 -10.29 3.51
#